data_AF-A0A7W9PFP2-F1
#
_entry.id   AF-A0A7W9PFP2-F1
#
_cell.length_a   1.000
_cell.length_b   1.000
_cell.length_c   1.000
_cell.angle_alpha   90.00
_cell.angle_beta   90.00
_cell.angle_gamma   90.00
#
_symmetry.space_group_name_H-M   'P 1'
#
loop_
_entity.id
_entity.type
_entity.pdbx_description
1 polymer ?
#
loop_
_entity_poly.entity_id
_entity_poly.type
_entity_poly.pdbx_seq_one_letter_code
_entity_poly.pdbx_strand_id
1 'polypeptide(L)'
;MRPRPLPLSVLLSIIEYREIALEADLRKLGIRYSDRWRFDEHGQRLLTLREIWASIQYLDDRAALTIAANNGKPRWGYTEYLLADLFTVFTRQQHPWRPKTLVQKKITARRAAAEQMTKARFARRNRALATTTTSRTERG
;
A
#
# COMPACT_ATOMS: atom_id res chain seq x y z
N MET A 1 -4.68 22.00 -5.00
CA MET A 1 -5.01 20.84 -5.87
C MET A 1 -6.46 20.46 -5.58
N ARG A 2 -7.39 20.57 -6.54
CA ARG A 2 -8.74 20.02 -6.34
C ARG A 2 -8.66 18.48 -6.43
N PRO A 3 -9.20 17.72 -5.48
CA PRO A 3 -9.21 16.27 -5.59
C PRO A 3 -9.95 15.88 -6.87
N ARG A 4 -9.33 15.04 -7.70
CA ARG A 4 -9.95 14.49 -8.91
C ARG A 4 -11.13 13.63 -8.45
N PRO A 5 -12.36 13.79 -8.96
CA PRO A 5 -13.45 12.91 -8.60
C PRO A 5 -13.06 11.49 -9.03
N LEU A 6 -12.80 10.62 -8.05
CA LEU A 6 -12.64 9.20 -8.31
C LEU A 6 -14.03 8.61 -8.62
N PRO A 7 -14.11 7.57 -9.45
CA PRO A 7 -15.38 7.01 -9.86
C PRO A 7 -16.14 6.46 -8.65
N LEU A 8 -17.48 6.50 -8.70
CA LEU A 8 -18.38 5.95 -7.67
C LEU A 8 -17.98 4.53 -7.25
N SER A 9 -17.43 3.74 -8.17
CA SER A 9 -16.91 2.39 -7.94
C SER A 9 -15.84 2.32 -6.84
N VAL A 10 -15.03 3.37 -6.66
CA VAL A 10 -14.02 3.42 -5.59
C VAL A 10 -14.68 3.61 -4.23
N LEU A 11 -15.68 4.48 -4.13
CA LEU A 11 -16.42 4.64 -2.88
C LEU A 11 -17.13 3.34 -2.50
N LEU A 12 -17.77 2.69 -3.48
CA LEU A 12 -18.46 1.42 -3.25
C LEU A 12 -17.49 0.32 -2.81
N SER A 13 -16.30 0.24 -3.40
CA SER A 13 -15.29 -0.76 -2.96
C SER A 13 -14.73 -0.45 -1.57
N ILE A 14 -14.58 0.82 -1.20
CA ILE A 14 -14.23 1.21 0.17
C ILE A 14 -15.30 0.74 1.15
N ILE A 15 -16.57 0.98 0.82
CA ILE A 15 -17.69 0.53 1.65
C ILE A 15 -17.70 -0.99 1.78
N GLU A 16 -17.55 -1.72 0.68
CA GLU A 16 -17.61 -3.19 0.67
C GLU A 16 -16.46 -3.84 1.46
N TYR A 17 -15.23 -3.38 1.27
CA TYR A 17 -14.05 -4.05 1.85
C TYR A 17 -13.55 -3.42 3.14
N ARG A 18 -14.00 -2.20 3.48
CA ARG A 18 -13.43 -1.40 4.57
C ARG A 18 -14.50 -0.66 5.39
N GLU A 19 -15.71 -1.20 5.44
CA GLU A 19 -16.85 -0.61 6.15
C GLU A 19 -16.52 -0.22 7.60
N ILE A 20 -15.90 -1.13 8.35
CA ILE A 20 -15.56 -0.92 9.77
C ILE A 20 -14.60 0.25 9.96
N ALA A 21 -13.58 0.35 9.09
CA ALA A 21 -12.61 1.44 9.16
C ALA A 21 -13.27 2.79 8.79
N LEU A 22 -14.15 2.77 7.80
CA LEU A 22 -14.94 3.93 7.41
C LEU A 22 -15.85 4.40 8.56
N GLU A 23 -16.58 3.48 9.20
CA GLU A 23 -17.43 3.80 10.35
C GLU A 23 -16.61 4.40 11.50
N ALA A 24 -15.45 3.81 11.81
CA ALA A 24 -14.58 4.31 12.87
C ALA A 24 -14.14 5.76 12.62
N ASP A 25 -13.81 6.11 11.38
CA ASP A 25 -13.42 7.47 11.03
C ASP A 25 -14.62 8.44 10.96
N LEU A 26 -15.77 8.01 10.42
CA LEU A 26 -17.00 8.81 10.43
C LEU A 26 -17.45 9.12 11.87
N ARG A 27 -17.32 8.16 12.79
CA ARG A 27 -17.64 8.37 14.21
C ARG A 27 -16.76 9.44 14.85
N LYS A 28 -15.47 9.55 14.49
CA LYS A 28 -14.60 10.63 14.96
C LYS A 28 -15.05 12.01 14.48
N LEU A 29 -15.73 12.06 13.33
CA LEU A 29 -16.34 13.26 12.77
C LEU A 29 -17.76 13.52 13.33
N GLY A 30 -18.24 12.70 14.28
CA GLY A 30 -19.60 12.80 14.83
C GLY A 30 -20.69 12.26 13.92
N ILE A 31 -20.33 11.60 12.82
CA ILE A 31 -21.28 11.07 11.82
C ILE A 31 -21.55 9.60 12.11
N ARG A 32 -22.83 9.21 12.20
CA ARG A 32 -23.20 7.80 12.32
C ARG A 32 -23.35 7.18 10.94
N TYR A 33 -22.56 6.16 10.65
CA TYR A 33 -22.64 5.47 9.37
C TYR A 33 -24.03 4.82 9.12
N SER A 34 -24.73 4.42 10.19
CA SER A 34 -26.11 3.90 10.13
C SER A 34 -27.13 4.88 9.51
N ASP A 35 -26.82 6.17 9.50
CA ASP A 35 -27.71 7.21 8.97
C ASP A 35 -27.88 7.10 7.45
N ARG A 36 -27.03 6.30 6.79
CA ARG A 36 -27.13 5.96 5.36
C ARG A 36 -28.48 5.31 4.98
N TRP A 37 -29.09 4.61 5.94
CA TRP A 37 -30.37 3.91 5.77
C TRP A 37 -31.55 4.60 6.48
N ARG A 38 -31.31 5.76 7.10
CA ARG A 38 -32.33 6.52 7.82
C ARG A 38 -32.75 7.72 6.99
N PHE A 39 -33.97 8.17 7.25
CA PHE A 39 -34.57 9.32 6.58
C PHE A 39 -34.99 10.35 7.61
N ASP A 40 -34.96 11.62 7.22
CA ASP A 40 -35.52 12.71 8.00
C ASP A 40 -37.05 12.78 7.86
N GLU A 41 -37.65 13.77 8.54
CA GLU A 41 -39.08 14.04 8.51
C GLU A 41 -39.62 14.42 7.13
N HIS A 42 -38.73 14.81 6.21
CA HIS A 42 -39.04 15.18 4.83
C HIS A 42 -38.76 14.04 3.84
N GLY A 43 -38.40 12.85 4.32
CA GLY A 43 -38.07 11.70 3.48
C GLY A 43 -36.73 11.80 2.75
N GLN A 44 -35.84 12.70 3.15
CA GLN A 44 -34.46 12.77 2.65
C GLN A 44 -33.55 11.86 3.47
N ARG A 45 -32.52 11.30 2.84
CA ARG A 45 -31.54 10.46 3.55
C ARG A 45 -30.72 11.30 4.52
N LEU A 46 -30.53 10.81 5.75
CA LEU A 46 -29.70 11.48 6.76
C LEU A 46 -28.21 11.45 6.43
N LEU A 47 -27.76 10.49 5.63
CA LEU A 47 -26.39 10.43 5.15
C LEU A 47 -26.34 9.93 3.70
N THR A 48 -25.80 10.75 2.82
CA THR A 48 -25.66 10.45 1.40
C THR A 48 -24.27 9.89 1.07
N LEU A 49 -24.17 9.16 -0.05
CA LEU A 49 -22.88 8.72 -0.57
C LEU A 49 -21.94 9.90 -0.88
N ARG A 50 -22.51 11.05 -1.25
CA ARG A 50 -21.74 12.28 -1.53
C ARG A 50 -21.11 12.84 -0.27
N GLU A 51 -21.82 12.84 0.85
CA GLU A 51 -21.30 13.31 2.13
C GLU A 51 -20.23 12.36 2.67
N ILE A 52 -20.48 11.05 2.60
CA ILE A 52 -19.45 10.04 2.93
C ILE A 52 -18.19 10.30 2.09
N TRP A 53 -18.35 10.53 0.79
CA TRP A 53 -17.23 10.83 -0.09
C TRP A 53 -16.48 12.11 0.32
N ALA A 54 -17.22 13.18 0.60
CA ALA A 54 -16.62 14.44 1.04
C ALA A 54 -15.81 14.24 2.32
N SER A 55 -16.35 13.53 3.31
CA SER A 55 -15.64 13.22 4.56
C SER A 55 -14.36 12.43 4.33
N ILE A 56 -14.36 11.44 3.43
CA ILE A 56 -13.16 10.65 3.09
C ILE A 56 -12.04 11.54 2.54
N GLN A 57 -12.35 12.57 1.75
CA GLN A 57 -11.34 13.45 1.15
C GLN A 57 -10.55 14.29 2.16
N TYR A 58 -11.11 14.50 3.36
CA TYR A 58 -10.50 15.31 4.41
C TYR A 58 -9.99 14.47 5.59
N LEU A 59 -9.91 13.16 5.43
CA LEU A 59 -9.32 12.28 6.44
C LEU A 59 -7.82 12.54 6.59
N ASP A 60 -7.35 12.53 7.83
CA ASP A 60 -5.94 12.65 8.18
C ASP A 60 -5.14 11.40 7.75
N ASP A 61 -3.81 11.53 7.67
CA ASP A 61 -2.85 10.47 7.34
C ASP A 61 -2.88 9.32 8.37
N ARG A 62 -3.45 9.58 9.55
CA ARG A 62 -3.65 8.64 10.67
C ARG A 62 -5.08 8.10 10.76
N ALA A 63 -5.95 8.43 9.82
CA ALA A 63 -7.30 7.87 9.77
C ALA A 63 -7.25 6.34 9.64
N ALA A 64 -8.21 5.64 10.24
CA ALA A 64 -8.29 4.18 10.20
C ALA A 64 -8.35 3.67 8.76
N LEU A 65 -9.06 4.38 7.88
CA LEU A 65 -9.13 4.10 6.46
C LEU A 65 -7.76 4.24 5.77
N THR A 66 -7.01 5.30 6.08
CA THR A 66 -5.65 5.52 5.53
C THR A 66 -4.70 4.42 5.99
N ILE A 67 -4.74 4.07 7.27
CA ILE A 67 -3.93 2.97 7.85
C ILE A 67 -4.29 1.63 7.20
N ALA A 68 -5.59 1.34 7.07
CA ALA A 68 -6.08 0.11 6.47
C ALA A 68 -5.66 0.02 4.98
N ALA A 69 -5.71 1.12 4.24
CA ALA A 69 -5.28 1.19 2.85
C ALA A 69 -3.76 1.02 2.67
N ASN A 70 -2.97 1.34 3.71
CA ASN A 70 -1.52 1.34 3.67
C ASN A 70 -0.92 0.21 4.53
N ASN A 71 -1.53 -0.98 4.44
CA ASN A 71 -1.08 -2.22 5.08
C ASN A 71 -0.87 -2.11 6.60
N GLY A 72 -1.80 -1.42 7.29
CA GLY A 72 -1.76 -1.26 8.74
C GLY A 72 -0.76 -0.21 9.22
N LYS A 73 -0.19 0.60 8.32
CA LYS A 73 0.76 1.67 8.67
C LYS A 73 0.20 3.04 8.31
N PRO A 74 0.41 4.07 9.15
CA PRO A 74 0.05 5.44 8.77
C PRO A 74 0.81 5.85 7.50
N ARG A 75 0.19 6.75 6.73
CA ARG A 75 0.89 7.37 5.60
C ARG A 75 1.99 8.28 6.15
N TRP A 76 3.15 8.29 5.48
CA TRP A 76 4.21 9.24 5.80
C TRP A 76 3.79 10.65 5.37
N GLY A 77 3.76 11.56 6.33
CA GLY A 77 3.60 12.99 6.10
C GLY A 77 4.94 13.66 5.82
N TYR A 78 4.92 14.99 5.69
CA TYR A 78 6.11 15.78 5.40
C TYR A 78 7.18 15.64 6.48
N THR A 79 6.78 15.61 7.74
CA THR A 79 7.69 15.49 8.88
C THR A 79 8.47 14.17 8.85
N GLU A 80 7.81 13.06 8.57
CA GLU A 80 8.47 11.75 8.47
C GLU A 80 9.48 11.72 7.31
N TYR A 81 9.16 12.35 6.18
CA TYR A 81 10.11 12.48 5.08
C TYR A 81 11.30 13.37 5.44
N LEU A 82 11.07 14.52 6.09
CA LEU A 82 12.13 15.43 6.52
C LEU A 82 13.07 14.76 7.55
N LEU A 83 12.52 14.02 8.51
CA LEU A 83 13.32 13.26 9.48
C LEU A 83 14.16 12.18 8.79
N ALA A 84 13.62 11.51 7.78
CA ALA A 84 14.39 10.54 6.99
C ALA A 84 15.49 11.20 6.13
N ASP A 85 15.25 12.41 5.63
CA ASP A 85 16.27 13.19 4.93
C ASP A 85 17.39 13.61 5.88
N LEU A 86 17.05 14.13 7.07
CA LEU A 86 18.03 14.46 8.11
C LEU A 86 18.86 13.24 8.53
N PHE A 87 18.22 12.09 8.77
CA PHE A 87 18.91 10.84 9.03
C PHE A 87 19.92 10.50 7.93
N THR A 88 19.53 10.68 6.67
CA THR A 88 20.40 10.41 5.52
C THR A 88 21.60 11.37 5.48
N VAL A 89 21.39 12.65 5.80
CA VAL A 89 22.47 13.64 5.88
C VAL A 89 23.47 13.28 6.98
N PHE A 90 23.01 12.89 8.18
CA PHE A 90 23.88 12.57 9.31
C PHE A 90 24.61 11.24 9.17
N THR A 91 23.96 10.21 8.65
CA THR A 91 24.51 8.84 8.60
C THR A 91 25.11 8.47 7.26
N ARG A 92 24.84 9.26 6.21
CA ARG A 92 25.10 8.93 4.80
C ARG A 92 24.41 7.64 4.33
N GLN A 93 23.45 7.11 5.09
CA GLN A 93 22.67 5.92 4.76
C GLN A 93 21.19 6.29 4.58
N GLN A 94 20.50 5.63 3.64
CA GLN A 94 19.06 5.87 3.51
C GLN A 94 18.31 5.35 4.73
N HIS A 95 17.32 6.12 5.20
CA HIS A 95 16.47 5.69 6.30
C HIS A 95 15.77 4.35 5.96
N PRO A 96 15.93 3.31 6.79
CA PRO A 96 15.54 1.94 6.44
C PRO A 96 14.03 1.79 6.18
N TRP A 97 13.21 2.62 6.84
CA TRP A 97 11.76 2.59 6.69
C TRP A 97 11.20 3.56 5.64
N ARG A 98 12.05 4.29 4.92
CA ARG A 98 11.58 5.25 3.93
C ARG A 98 10.79 4.52 2.82
N PRO A 99 9.54 4.92 2.55
CA PRO A 99 8.76 4.33 1.46
C PRO A 99 9.49 4.50 0.13
N LYS A 100 9.70 3.39 -0.57
CA LYS A 100 10.27 3.43 -1.92
C LYS A 100 9.29 4.09 -2.89
N THR A 101 9.79 4.98 -3.73
CA THR A 101 9.00 5.56 -4.83
C THR A 101 8.59 4.47 -5.82
N LEU A 102 7.53 4.71 -6.62
CA LEU A 102 7.08 3.74 -7.64
C LEU A 102 8.20 3.36 -8.62
N VAL A 103 9.05 4.32 -8.98
CA VAL A 103 10.22 4.10 -9.83
C VAL A 103 11.23 3.19 -9.12
N GLN A 104 11.55 3.46 -7.86
CA GLN A 104 12.46 2.62 -7.06
C GLN A 104 11.92 1.20 -6.86
N LYS A 105 10.60 1.04 -6.66
CA LYS A 105 9.95 -0.28 -6.57
C LYS A 105 10.14 -1.06 -7.86
N LYS A 106 9.89 -0.45 -9.02
CA LYS A 106 10.08 -1.08 -10.35
C LYS A 106 11.54 -1.49 -10.59
N ILE A 107 12.49 -0.61 -10.27
CA ILE A 107 13.92 -0.91 -10.41
C ILE A 107 14.34 -2.06 -9.50
N THR A 108 13.88 -2.06 -8.23
CA THR A 108 14.18 -3.14 -7.27
C THR A 108 13.64 -4.48 -7.78
N ALA A 109 12.39 -4.51 -8.25
CA ALA A 109 11.78 -5.73 -8.79
C ALA A 109 12.53 -6.28 -10.00
N ARG A 110 12.96 -5.39 -10.92
CA ARG A 110 13.76 -5.79 -12.10
C ARG A 110 15.11 -6.38 -11.70
N ARG A 111 15.79 -5.78 -10.71
CA ARG A 111 17.06 -6.32 -10.18
C ARG A 111 16.88 -7.69 -9.54
N ALA A 112 15.86 -7.84 -8.70
CA ALA A 112 15.55 -9.13 -8.06
C ALA A 112 15.25 -10.24 -9.09
N ALA A 113 14.50 -9.93 -10.15
CA ALA A 113 14.24 -10.87 -11.24
C ALA A 113 15.53 -11.28 -11.97
N ALA A 114 16.41 -10.33 -12.27
CA ALA A 114 17.70 -10.60 -12.90
C ALA A 114 18.62 -11.47 -12.02
N GLU A 115 18.65 -11.22 -10.71
CA GLU A 115 19.39 -12.05 -9.75
C GLU A 115 18.85 -13.48 -9.69
N GLN A 116 17.53 -13.66 -9.69
CA GLN A 116 16.92 -14.99 -9.71
C GLN A 116 17.26 -15.76 -10.98
N MET A 117 17.19 -15.12 -12.15
CA MET A 117 17.58 -15.74 -13.42
C MET A 117 19.05 -16.15 -13.41
N THR A 118 19.91 -15.30 -12.85
CA THR A 118 21.35 -15.57 -12.73
C THR A 118 21.61 -16.77 -11.81
N LYS A 119 20.98 -16.79 -10.62
CA LYS A 119 21.06 -17.94 -9.68
C LYS A 119 20.57 -19.24 -10.31
N ALA A 120 19.45 -19.20 -11.05
CA ALA A 120 18.92 -20.37 -11.75
C ALA A 120 19.88 -20.89 -12.84
N ARG A 121 20.54 -19.97 -13.58
CA ARG A 121 21.54 -20.31 -14.59
C ARG A 121 22.76 -20.99 -13.97
N PHE A 122 23.27 -20.45 -12.86
CA PHE A 122 24.38 -21.08 -12.11
C PHE A 122 23.98 -22.45 -11.56
N ALA A 123 22.79 -22.58 -10.97
CA ALA A 123 22.30 -23.88 -10.48
C ALA A 123 22.20 -24.92 -11.61
N ARG A 124 21.69 -24.54 -12.79
CA ARG A 124 21.62 -25.43 -13.96
C ARG A 124 23.01 -25.86 -14.42
N ARG A 125 23.97 -24.92 -14.49
CA ARG A 125 25.36 -25.21 -14.86
C ARG A 125 26.02 -26.17 -13.87
N ASN A 126 25.85 -25.95 -12.58
CA ASN A 126 26.42 -26.80 -11.54
C ASN A 126 25.86 -28.22 -11.59
N ARG A 127 24.55 -28.38 -11.85
CA ARG A 127 23.94 -29.71 -12.06
C ARG A 127 24.53 -30.44 -13.26
N ALA A 128 24.75 -29.75 -14.37
CA ALA A 128 25.34 -30.35 -15.58
C ALA A 128 26.81 -30.77 -15.38
N LEU A 129 27.58 -30.00 -14.60
CA LEU A 129 28.96 -30.36 -14.27
C LEU A 129 29.04 -31.56 -13.32
N ALA A 130 28.10 -31.67 -12.37
CA ALA A 130 28.03 -32.82 -11.46
C ALA A 130 27.75 -34.13 -12.22
N THR A 131 26.78 -34.15 -13.13
CA THR A 131 26.46 -35.35 -13.94
C THR A 131 27.61 -35.76 -14.89
N THR A 132 28.33 -34.79 -15.45
CA THR A 132 29.50 -35.04 -16.30
C THR A 132 30.67 -35.63 -15.51
N THR A 133 30.80 -35.28 -14.23
CA THR A 133 31.87 -35.80 -13.36
C THR A 133 31.58 -37.24 -12.92
N THR A 134 30.35 -37.56 -12.52
CA THR A 134 29.94 -38.92 -12.14
C THR A 134 30.11 -39.91 -13.30
N SER A 135 29.70 -39.55 -14.52
CA SER A 135 29.82 -40.42 -15.71
C SER A 135 31.26 -40.61 -16.23
N ARG A 136 32.23 -39.87 -15.70
CA ARG A 136 33.68 -40.02 -15.97
C ARG A 136 34.36 -40.92 -14.95
N THR A 137 33.91 -40.92 -13.70
CA THR A 137 34.45 -41.78 -12.63
C THR A 137 34.00 -43.24 -12.75
N GLU A 138 32.85 -43.51 -13.36
CA GLU A 138 32.32 -44.86 -13.59
C GLU A 138 32.92 -45.58 -14.83
N ARG A 139 33.82 -44.92 -15.57
CA ARG A 139 34.41 -45.43 -16.84
C ARG A 139 35.92 -45.66 -16.79
N GLY A 140 36.54 -45.59 -15.63
CA GLY A 140 37.95 -45.96 -15.39
C GLY A 140 38.04 -47.06 -14.35
#